data_AF-A0A940BCD3-F1
#
_entry.id   AF-A0A940BCD3-F1
#
_cell.length_a   1.000
_cell.length_b   1.000
_cell.length_c   1.000
_cell.angle_alpha   90.00
_cell.angle_beta   90.00
_cell.angle_gamma   90.00
#
_symmetry.space_group_name_H-M   'P 1'
#
loop_
_entity.id
_entity.type
_entity.pdbx_description
1 polymer ?
#
loop_
_entity_poly.entity_id
_entity_poly.type
_entity_poly.pdbx_seq_one_letter_code
_entity_poly.pdbx_strand_id
1 'polypeptide(L)'
;MKSYLDIITCKRIENHIVRIAEATYHWLCYVQNITDSNVIAESAIKYPFVECLERIGFDNIHLEAYHPVFPNRRMDIFCGDVATESNTGITNERAKLYVEFKYVSPYTRNKQEQQRIYNDIMRLCAFKTKSPQTHCYFLICGNTVIFNDCFMNIMQPAKTKPTMLERTLSEGKALKPTGVYADFFSFDEKNRSKDFPIDSEYYDKFCKEYGFESIKKGTVIKTNLISLFPKNDKLQSPQTLAIWEVVSDSEVINNLNNVQYVNPSIKEYLCSLFQRKRTHNESSNLSR
;
A
#
# COMPACT_ATOMS: atom_id res chain seq x y z
N MET A 1 10.19 -14.33 -27.83
CA MET A 1 10.37 -15.38 -26.79
C MET A 1 10.29 -14.81 -25.36
N LYS A 2 10.84 -13.61 -25.07
CA LYS A 2 10.78 -12.99 -23.72
C LYS A 2 9.37 -12.56 -23.26
N SER A 3 8.54 -11.97 -24.13
CA SER A 3 7.16 -11.58 -23.78
C SER A 3 6.26 -12.74 -23.34
N TYR A 4 6.56 -13.97 -23.75
CA TYR A 4 5.79 -15.16 -23.37
C TYR A 4 6.07 -15.58 -21.92
N LEU A 5 7.31 -15.44 -21.44
CA LEU A 5 7.67 -15.71 -20.05
C LEU A 5 7.02 -14.72 -19.08
N ASP A 6 6.91 -13.45 -19.49
CA ASP A 6 6.28 -12.40 -18.68
C ASP A 6 4.77 -12.65 -18.56
N ILE A 7 4.10 -13.02 -19.66
CA ILE A 7 2.68 -13.44 -19.65
C ILE A 7 2.45 -14.65 -18.75
N ILE A 8 3.34 -15.65 -18.80
CA ILE A 8 3.25 -16.81 -17.90
C ILE A 8 3.41 -16.38 -16.44
N THR A 9 4.32 -15.45 -16.14
CA THR A 9 4.58 -15.04 -14.76
C THR A 9 3.43 -14.20 -14.18
N CYS A 10 2.84 -13.27 -14.94
CA CYS A 10 1.65 -12.53 -14.52
C CYS A 10 0.47 -13.48 -14.23
N LYS A 11 0.21 -14.45 -15.12
CA LYS A 11 -0.81 -15.49 -14.88
C LYS A 11 -0.53 -16.34 -13.65
N ARG A 12 0.74 -16.55 -13.27
CA ARG A 12 1.09 -17.24 -12.01
C ARG A 12 0.65 -16.41 -10.80
N ILE A 13 0.88 -15.10 -10.79
CA ILE A 13 0.44 -14.23 -9.67
C ILE A 13 -1.07 -14.32 -9.50
N GLU A 14 -1.83 -14.10 -10.57
CA GLU A 14 -3.30 -14.15 -10.52
C GLU A 14 -3.82 -15.49 -9.98
N ASN A 15 -3.19 -16.60 -10.36
CA ASN A 15 -3.60 -17.93 -9.93
C ASN A 15 -3.15 -18.29 -8.49
N HIS A 16 -2.11 -17.65 -7.96
CA HIS A 16 -1.50 -18.03 -6.69
C HIS A 16 -1.66 -16.99 -5.57
N ILE A 17 -2.02 -15.75 -5.86
CA ILE A 17 -2.08 -14.66 -4.86
C ILE A 17 -3.00 -14.97 -3.68
N VAL A 18 -4.16 -15.59 -3.96
CA VAL A 18 -5.09 -16.03 -2.90
C VAL A 18 -4.45 -17.09 -2.00
N ARG A 19 -3.71 -18.05 -2.59
CA ARG A 19 -3.02 -19.13 -1.84
C ARG A 19 -1.84 -18.58 -1.03
N ILE A 20 -1.12 -17.60 -1.56
CA ILE A 20 -0.04 -16.91 -0.83
C ILE A 20 -0.62 -16.17 0.38
N ALA A 21 -1.71 -15.43 0.19
CA ALA A 21 -2.39 -14.72 1.27
C ALA A 21 -2.97 -15.69 2.31
N GLU A 22 -3.53 -16.82 1.89
CA GLU A 22 -4.03 -17.88 2.77
C GLU A 22 -2.90 -18.52 3.59
N ALA A 23 -1.77 -18.85 2.97
CA ALA A 23 -0.60 -19.38 3.66
C ALA A 23 -0.04 -18.38 4.69
N THR A 24 0.03 -17.09 4.31
CA THR A 24 0.41 -16.00 5.22
C THR A 24 -0.55 -15.90 6.40
N TYR A 25 -1.86 -16.00 6.15
CA TYR A 25 -2.88 -16.04 7.19
C TYR A 25 -2.70 -17.23 8.15
N HIS A 26 -2.48 -18.44 7.63
CA HIS A 26 -2.24 -19.62 8.47
C HIS A 26 -0.97 -19.49 9.31
N TRP A 27 0.09 -18.93 8.75
CA TRP A 27 1.32 -18.63 9.50
C TRP A 27 1.05 -17.67 10.65
N LEU A 28 0.28 -16.59 10.42
CA LEU A 28 -0.09 -15.63 11.47
C LEU A 28 -0.88 -16.32 12.60
N CYS A 29 -1.86 -17.17 12.24
CA CYS A 29 -2.62 -17.95 13.22
C CYS A 29 -1.72 -18.91 14.02
N TYR A 30 -0.78 -19.59 13.35
CA TYR A 30 0.19 -20.45 14.00
C TYR A 30 1.05 -19.69 15.00
N VAL A 31 1.71 -18.60 14.55
CA VAL A 31 2.59 -17.79 15.40
C VAL A 31 1.85 -17.25 16.62
N GLN A 32 0.62 -16.76 16.46
CA GLN A 32 -0.20 -16.29 17.58
C GLN A 32 -0.52 -17.38 18.61
N ASN A 33 -0.69 -18.64 18.16
CA ASN A 33 -1.00 -19.75 19.05
C ASN A 33 0.22 -20.30 19.80
N ILE A 34 1.43 -20.14 19.25
CA ILE A 34 2.67 -20.65 19.86
C ILE A 34 3.47 -19.57 20.59
N THR A 35 3.22 -18.28 20.33
CA THR A 35 3.87 -17.17 21.03
C THR A 35 2.85 -16.47 21.92
N ASP A 36 3.26 -16.03 23.11
CA ASP A 36 2.45 -15.17 23.98
C ASP A 36 2.24 -13.80 23.31
N SER A 37 1.34 -13.71 22.32
CA SER A 37 0.69 -12.55 21.66
C SER A 37 1.45 -11.21 21.42
N ASN A 38 2.73 -11.09 21.76
CA ASN A 38 3.38 -9.80 22.02
C ASN A 38 4.50 -9.45 21.04
N VAL A 39 4.84 -10.30 20.06
CA VAL A 39 5.98 -9.99 19.16
C VAL A 39 5.75 -10.49 17.73
N ILE A 40 4.69 -10.03 17.06
CA ILE A 40 4.69 -10.02 15.59
C ILE A 40 5.03 -8.60 15.15
N ALA A 41 6.29 -8.37 14.79
CA ALA A 41 6.70 -7.12 14.16
C ALA A 41 6.10 -7.05 12.75
N GLU A 42 5.64 -5.87 12.32
CA GLU A 42 5.08 -5.65 10.97
C GLU A 42 6.05 -6.11 9.86
N SER A 43 7.36 -5.93 10.07
CA SER A 43 8.41 -6.40 9.16
C SER A 43 8.46 -7.93 9.03
N ALA A 44 8.07 -8.70 10.04
CA ALA A 44 8.16 -10.16 10.04
C ALA A 44 7.06 -10.82 9.17
N ILE A 45 5.96 -10.11 8.92
CA ILE A 45 4.80 -10.61 8.17
C ILE A 45 5.13 -10.80 6.69
N LYS A 46 6.18 -10.14 6.22
CA LYS A 46 6.66 -10.21 4.84
C LYS A 46 7.28 -11.57 4.53
N TYR A 47 7.91 -12.23 5.52
CA TYR A 47 8.62 -13.50 5.31
C TYR A 47 7.76 -14.65 4.81
N PRO A 48 6.61 -15.01 5.43
CA PRO A 48 5.77 -16.09 4.91
C PRO A 48 5.25 -15.79 3.50
N PHE A 49 5.01 -14.52 3.18
CA PHE A 49 4.60 -14.10 1.84
C PHE A 49 5.73 -14.32 0.81
N VAL A 50 6.96 -13.89 1.14
CA VAL A 50 8.16 -14.11 0.31
C VAL A 50 8.45 -15.59 0.11
N GLU A 51 8.42 -16.40 1.17
CA GLU A 51 8.66 -17.85 1.06
C GLU A 51 7.69 -18.51 0.08
N CYS A 52 6.41 -18.12 0.09
CA CYS A 52 5.44 -18.61 -0.89
C CYS A 52 5.74 -18.15 -2.31
N LEU A 53 6.21 -16.91 -2.50
CA LEU A 53 6.61 -16.38 -3.80
C LEU A 53 7.81 -17.16 -4.38
N GLU A 54 8.84 -17.43 -3.56
CA GLU A 54 9.99 -18.24 -3.96
C GLU A 54 9.55 -19.64 -4.40
N ARG A 55 8.67 -20.28 -3.62
CA ARG A 55 8.16 -21.63 -3.93
C ARG A 55 7.39 -21.73 -5.24
N ILE A 56 6.76 -20.65 -5.72
CA ILE A 56 6.07 -20.63 -7.02
C ILE A 56 6.96 -20.13 -8.16
N GLY A 57 8.26 -19.93 -7.90
CA GLY A 57 9.28 -19.60 -8.89
C GLY A 57 9.39 -18.12 -9.21
N PHE A 58 9.14 -17.23 -8.24
CA PHE A 58 9.60 -15.85 -8.33
C PHE A 58 11.07 -15.76 -7.96
N ASP A 59 11.87 -15.34 -8.94
CA ASP A 59 13.26 -14.95 -8.74
C ASP A 59 13.32 -13.40 -8.61
N ASN A 60 14.36 -12.86 -7.96
CA ASN A 60 14.56 -11.42 -7.72
C ASN A 60 13.48 -10.77 -6.83
N ILE A 61 13.30 -11.33 -5.64
CA ILE A 61 12.44 -10.76 -4.61
C ILE A 61 13.29 -9.84 -3.72
N HIS A 62 12.84 -8.60 -3.57
CA HIS A 62 13.49 -7.59 -2.77
C HIS A 62 12.56 -7.15 -1.64
N LEU A 63 13.04 -7.27 -0.41
CA LEU A 63 12.42 -6.67 0.77
C LEU A 63 12.95 -5.25 0.94
N GLU A 64 12.07 -4.31 1.29
CA GLU A 64 12.46 -2.94 1.70
C GLU A 64 13.23 -2.16 0.60
N ALA A 65 12.98 -2.45 -0.67
CA ALA A 65 13.64 -1.80 -1.80
C ALA A 65 13.19 -0.34 -1.96
N TYR A 66 14.08 0.53 -2.43
CA TYR A 66 13.74 1.93 -2.68
C TYR A 66 12.67 2.08 -3.76
N HIS A 67 11.66 2.91 -3.48
CA HIS A 67 10.54 3.13 -4.38
C HIS A 67 11.00 3.94 -5.60
N PRO A 68 10.80 3.46 -6.83
CA PRO A 68 11.35 4.08 -8.03
C PRO A 68 10.75 5.43 -8.41
N VAL A 69 9.55 5.73 -7.91
CA VAL A 69 8.90 7.05 -8.06
C VAL A 69 9.18 7.94 -6.85
N PHE A 70 9.52 7.35 -5.69
CA PHE A 70 9.66 8.04 -4.41
C PHE A 70 10.94 7.57 -3.71
N PRO A 71 12.13 8.01 -4.17
CA PRO A 71 13.41 7.41 -3.76
C PRO A 71 13.70 7.44 -2.26
N ASN A 72 13.05 8.32 -1.50
CA ASN A 72 13.19 8.40 -0.03
C ASN A 72 12.27 7.44 0.73
N ARG A 73 11.59 6.54 0.01
CA ARG A 73 10.58 5.63 0.56
C ARG A 73 10.91 4.21 0.13
N ARG A 74 10.50 3.25 0.95
CA ARG A 74 10.77 1.83 0.72
C ARG A 74 9.46 1.10 0.41
N MET A 75 9.55 0.13 -0.48
CA MET A 75 8.50 -0.81 -0.82
C MET A 75 8.65 -2.02 0.08
N ASP A 76 7.55 -2.54 0.62
CA ASP A 76 7.65 -3.68 1.52
C ASP A 76 8.14 -4.95 0.81
N ILE A 77 7.50 -5.31 -0.31
CA ILE A 77 7.94 -6.40 -1.19
C ILE A 77 7.90 -5.93 -2.64
N PHE A 78 8.99 -6.17 -3.36
CA PHE A 78 9.09 -5.92 -4.80
C PHE A 78 9.69 -7.15 -5.50
N CYS A 79 9.02 -7.67 -6.52
CA CYS A 79 9.56 -8.73 -7.37
C CYS A 79 9.79 -8.18 -8.78
N GLY A 80 11.06 -8.14 -9.17
CA GLY A 80 11.48 -7.62 -10.46
C GLY A 80 12.91 -7.12 -10.39
N ASP A 81 13.45 -6.78 -11.56
CA ASP A 81 14.82 -6.31 -11.62
C ASP A 81 14.91 -4.90 -11.03
N VAL A 82 15.66 -4.76 -9.94
CA VAL A 82 16.05 -3.45 -9.42
C VAL A 82 17.00 -2.83 -10.43
N ALA A 83 16.62 -1.69 -11.01
CA ALA A 83 17.54 -0.89 -11.81
C ALA A 83 18.69 -0.46 -10.88
N THR A 84 19.85 -1.07 -11.03
CA THR A 84 21.11 -0.54 -10.48
C THR A 84 21.31 0.88 -11.03
N GLU A 85 21.87 1.77 -10.21
CA GLU A 85 21.96 3.24 -10.30
C GLU A 85 22.56 3.87 -11.60
N SER A 86 22.58 3.18 -12.74
CA SER A 86 22.97 3.76 -14.03
C SER A 86 21.77 4.48 -14.68
N ASN A 87 21.70 5.81 -14.49
CA ASN A 87 21.25 6.92 -15.37
C ASN A 87 20.36 6.72 -16.61
N THR A 88 19.66 5.60 -16.76
CA THR A 88 18.65 5.38 -17.80
C THR A 88 17.49 4.73 -17.10
N GLY A 89 16.33 5.40 -17.15
CA GLY A 89 15.14 5.04 -16.42
C GLY A 89 14.87 3.54 -16.39
N ILE A 90 14.29 3.09 -15.29
CA ILE A 90 13.78 1.73 -15.12
C ILE A 90 13.15 1.29 -16.43
N THR A 91 13.72 0.27 -17.06
CA THR A 91 13.00 -0.44 -18.11
C THR A 91 11.89 -1.18 -17.37
N ASN A 92 10.73 -0.54 -17.24
CA ASN A 92 9.54 -0.97 -16.49
C ASN A 92 9.04 -2.37 -16.89
N GLU A 93 9.61 -2.97 -17.93
CA GLU A 93 9.31 -4.29 -18.49
C GLU A 93 9.50 -5.47 -17.54
N ARG A 94 10.19 -5.33 -16.40
CA ARG A 94 10.54 -6.48 -15.53
C ARG A 94 9.94 -6.46 -14.12
N ALA A 95 9.20 -5.41 -13.75
CA ALA A 95 8.51 -5.38 -12.47
C ALA A 95 7.25 -6.25 -12.53
N LYS A 96 7.21 -7.32 -11.74
CA LYS A 96 6.12 -8.32 -11.75
C LYS A 96 5.14 -8.13 -10.61
N LEU A 97 5.64 -7.75 -9.44
CA LEU A 97 4.85 -7.63 -8.21
C LEU A 97 5.36 -6.48 -7.33
N TYR A 98 4.45 -5.72 -6.75
CA TYR A 98 4.70 -4.81 -5.64
C TYR A 98 3.60 -5.02 -4.59
N VAL A 99 3.98 -5.24 -3.34
CA VAL A 99 3.05 -5.39 -2.21
C VAL A 99 3.43 -4.40 -1.11
N GLU A 100 2.44 -3.70 -0.57
CA GLU A 100 2.54 -2.98 0.71
C GLU A 100 1.77 -3.74 1.80
N PHE A 101 2.35 -3.82 2.98
CA PHE A 101 1.83 -4.54 4.14
C PHE A 101 1.42 -3.56 5.23
N LYS A 102 0.39 -3.96 5.98
CA LYS A 102 0.03 -3.29 7.22
C LYS A 102 -0.38 -4.28 8.30
N TYR A 103 0.12 -4.09 9.52
CA TYR A 103 -0.44 -4.75 10.69
C TYR A 103 -1.40 -3.81 11.41
N VAL A 104 -2.64 -4.26 11.63
CA VAL A 104 -3.64 -3.45 12.34
C VAL A 104 -3.28 -3.37 13.81
N SER A 105 -3.36 -2.16 14.34
CA SER A 105 -3.23 -1.88 15.77
C SER A 105 -4.36 -0.93 16.21
N PRO A 106 -4.54 -0.68 17.52
CA PRO A 106 -5.45 0.35 17.99
C PRO A 106 -5.15 1.76 17.47
N TYR A 107 -3.94 2.00 16.95
CA TYR A 107 -3.55 3.27 16.34
C TYR A 107 -4.00 3.39 14.88
N THR A 108 -4.40 2.29 14.22
CA THR A 108 -4.86 2.29 12.83
C THR A 108 -6.09 3.18 12.63
N ARG A 109 -6.88 3.46 13.67
CA ARG A 109 -7.99 4.43 13.60
C ARG A 109 -7.57 5.91 13.62
N ASN A 110 -6.31 6.21 13.93
CA ASN A 110 -5.83 7.58 14.07
C ASN A 110 -5.60 8.20 12.70
N LYS A 111 -5.81 9.52 12.58
CA LYS A 111 -5.60 10.27 11.33
C LYS A 111 -4.22 10.07 10.70
N GLN A 112 -3.18 9.91 11.52
CA GLN A 112 -1.82 9.68 11.04
C GLN A 112 -1.68 8.32 10.35
N GLU A 113 -2.28 7.26 10.92
CA GLU A 113 -2.25 5.92 10.30
C GLU A 113 -3.19 5.85 9.09
N GLN A 114 -4.33 6.55 9.13
CA GLN A 114 -5.20 6.72 7.97
C GLN A 114 -4.46 7.39 6.80
N GLN A 115 -3.69 8.44 7.08
CA GLN A 115 -2.83 9.08 6.08
C GLN A 115 -1.74 8.13 5.56
N ARG A 116 -1.14 7.30 6.41
CA ARG A 116 -0.12 6.33 5.99
C ARG A 116 -0.70 5.29 5.03
N ILE A 117 -1.83 4.67 5.39
CA ILE A 117 -2.52 3.70 4.53
C ILE A 117 -2.94 4.37 3.21
N TYR A 118 -3.44 5.59 3.27
CA TYR A 118 -3.72 6.38 2.07
C TYR A 118 -2.47 6.56 1.19
N ASN A 119 -1.35 6.96 1.79
CA ASN A 119 -0.07 7.13 1.09
C ASN A 119 0.38 5.82 0.45
N ASP A 120 0.21 4.67 1.11
CA ASP A 120 0.57 3.36 0.58
C ASP A 120 -0.25 3.01 -0.68
N ILE A 121 -1.57 3.23 -0.66
CA ILE A 121 -2.44 3.06 -1.84
C ILE A 121 -2.00 3.99 -2.98
N MET A 122 -1.69 5.25 -2.68
CA MET A 122 -1.21 6.21 -3.68
C MET A 122 0.14 5.81 -4.27
N ARG A 123 1.05 5.23 -3.47
CA ARG A 123 2.34 4.73 -3.96
C ARG A 123 2.16 3.52 -4.88
N LEU A 124 1.34 2.56 -4.48
CA LEU A 124 0.94 1.42 -5.33
C LEU A 124 0.34 1.92 -6.65
N CYS A 125 -0.57 2.90 -6.61
CA CYS A 125 -1.18 3.48 -7.80
C CYS A 125 -0.14 4.16 -8.71
N ALA A 126 0.70 5.04 -8.16
CA ALA A 126 1.74 5.73 -8.93
C ALA A 126 2.73 4.74 -9.58
N PHE A 127 3.08 3.66 -8.87
CA PHE A 127 3.91 2.59 -9.42
C PHE A 127 3.18 1.86 -10.55
N LYS A 128 1.94 1.42 -10.31
CA LYS A 128 1.10 0.71 -11.30
C LYS A 128 0.94 1.52 -12.58
N THR A 129 0.76 2.84 -12.47
CA THR A 129 0.63 3.69 -13.64
C THR A 129 1.94 3.79 -14.45
N LYS A 130 3.10 3.79 -13.77
CA LYS A 130 4.42 3.77 -14.43
C LYS A 130 4.78 2.39 -15.01
N SER A 131 4.30 1.32 -14.37
CA SER A 131 4.51 -0.07 -14.78
C SER A 131 3.17 -0.81 -14.90
N PRO A 132 2.38 -0.56 -15.97
CA PRO A 132 1.01 -1.10 -16.12
C PRO A 132 0.89 -2.62 -16.02
N GLN A 133 1.95 -3.35 -16.34
CA GLN A 133 2.05 -4.81 -16.28
C GLN A 133 2.29 -5.36 -14.87
N THR A 134 2.72 -4.53 -13.91
CA THR A 134 3.03 -4.97 -12.55
C THR A 134 1.76 -5.18 -11.74
N HIS A 135 1.66 -6.27 -10.99
CA HIS A 135 0.56 -6.42 -10.02
C HIS A 135 0.90 -5.68 -8.73
N CYS A 136 -0.02 -4.84 -8.25
CA CYS A 136 0.17 -3.99 -7.09
C CYS A 136 -0.86 -4.35 -6.04
N TYR A 137 -0.44 -4.84 -4.87
CA TYR A 137 -1.34 -5.28 -3.82
C TYR A 137 -1.13 -4.52 -2.52
N PHE A 138 -2.24 -4.25 -1.83
CA PHE A 138 -2.25 -3.82 -0.44
C PHE A 138 -2.73 -4.99 0.42
N LEU A 139 -1.91 -5.43 1.37
CA LEU A 139 -2.25 -6.48 2.31
C LEU A 139 -2.33 -5.89 3.72
N ILE A 140 -3.41 -6.16 4.43
CA ILE A 140 -3.54 -5.78 5.84
C ILE A 140 -3.97 -6.98 6.67
N CYS A 141 -3.39 -7.15 7.84
CA CYS A 141 -3.72 -8.23 8.75
C CYS A 141 -3.61 -7.80 10.21
N GLY A 142 -4.14 -8.59 11.13
CA GLY A 142 -4.08 -8.28 12.55
C GLY A 142 -4.98 -9.19 13.37
N ASN A 143 -4.91 -9.04 14.69
CA ASN A 143 -5.86 -9.69 15.58
C ASN A 143 -7.30 -9.38 15.13
N THR A 144 -8.16 -10.40 15.05
CA THR A 144 -9.52 -10.28 14.48
C THR A 144 -10.34 -9.18 15.13
N VAL A 145 -10.29 -9.05 16.46
CA VAL A 145 -11.05 -8.02 17.19
C VAL A 145 -10.52 -6.63 16.85
N ILE A 146 -9.20 -6.46 16.84
CA ILE A 146 -8.57 -5.17 16.51
C ILE A 146 -8.80 -4.81 15.03
N PHE A 147 -8.70 -5.78 14.12
CA PHE A 147 -9.00 -5.60 12.70
C PHE A 147 -10.43 -5.09 12.50
N ASN A 148 -11.39 -5.73 13.15
CA ASN A 148 -12.79 -5.34 13.07
C ASN A 148 -13.02 -3.95 13.67
N ASP A 149 -12.49 -3.66 14.87
CA ASP A 149 -12.74 -2.41 15.59
C ASP A 149 -12.00 -1.20 15.00
N CYS A 150 -10.82 -1.41 14.40
CA CYS A 150 -9.90 -0.32 14.04
C CYS A 150 -9.74 -0.13 12.52
N PHE A 151 -10.13 -1.13 11.72
CA PHE A 151 -10.02 -1.07 10.27
C PHE A 151 -11.38 -1.23 9.57
N MET A 152 -12.13 -2.31 9.83
CA MET A 152 -13.43 -2.52 9.15
C MET A 152 -14.55 -1.61 9.67
N ASN A 153 -14.67 -1.48 10.98
CA ASN A 153 -15.74 -0.74 11.64
C ASN A 153 -15.12 0.35 12.51
N ILE A 154 -14.59 1.40 11.87
CA ILE A 154 -14.28 2.61 12.62
C ILE A 154 -15.63 3.22 13.03
N MET A 155 -16.23 2.69 14.10
CA MET A 155 -17.37 3.34 14.72
C MET A 155 -16.92 4.74 15.11
N GLN A 156 -17.72 5.75 14.74
CA GLN A 156 -17.60 7.08 15.33
C GLN A 156 -17.48 6.94 16.85
N PRO A 157 -16.66 7.77 17.52
CA PRO A 157 -16.30 7.58 18.92
C PRO A 157 -17.55 7.30 19.74
N ALA A 158 -17.70 6.06 20.20
CA ALA A 158 -18.70 5.71 21.17
C ALA A 158 -18.45 6.62 22.38
N LYS A 159 -19.46 7.38 22.78
CA LYS A 159 -19.42 8.25 23.97
C LYS A 159 -19.21 7.48 25.29
N THR A 160 -18.95 6.19 25.23
CA THR A 160 -18.76 5.29 26.35
C THR A 160 -17.70 4.26 26.00
N LYS A 161 -16.71 4.12 26.88
CA LYS A 161 -15.69 3.06 26.79
C LYS A 161 -16.42 1.70 26.85
N PRO A 162 -16.35 0.84 25.83
CA PRO A 162 -16.91 -0.50 25.94
C PRO A 162 -16.09 -1.27 26.98
N THR A 163 -16.76 -1.91 27.94
CA THR A 163 -16.12 -2.85 28.87
C THR A 163 -15.76 -4.14 28.13
N MET A 164 -14.69 -4.81 28.57
CA MET A 164 -14.17 -6.04 27.93
C MET A 164 -15.23 -7.16 27.76
N LEU A 165 -16.31 -7.14 28.54
CA LEU A 165 -17.35 -8.17 28.53
C LEU A 165 -18.34 -8.04 27.35
N GLU A 166 -18.59 -6.83 26.84
CA GLU A 166 -19.58 -6.57 25.77
C GLU A 166 -19.08 -7.01 24.38
N ARG A 167 -17.78 -7.30 24.23
CA ARG A 167 -17.17 -7.76 22.97
C ARG A 167 -17.54 -9.20 22.57
N THR A 168 -18.14 -9.96 23.48
CA THR A 168 -18.35 -11.41 23.30
C THR A 168 -19.71 -11.78 22.69
N LEU A 169 -20.61 -10.82 22.42
CA LEU A 169 -22.04 -11.13 22.19
C LEU A 169 -22.72 -10.47 20.98
N SER A 170 -21.99 -9.93 20.00
CA SER A 170 -22.62 -9.60 18.71
C SER A 170 -22.63 -10.83 17.80
N GLU A 171 -23.41 -11.84 18.17
CA GLU A 171 -23.69 -13.00 17.32
C GLU A 171 -24.44 -12.57 16.05
N GLY A 172 -23.92 -12.98 14.88
CA GLY A 172 -24.72 -13.27 13.69
C GLY A 172 -25.18 -12.10 12.80
N LYS A 173 -24.88 -10.84 13.11
CA LYS A 173 -25.10 -9.75 12.14
C LYS A 173 -23.81 -9.49 11.37
N ALA A 174 -23.85 -9.71 10.05
CA ALA A 174 -22.79 -9.28 9.14
C ALA A 174 -22.46 -7.81 9.42
N LEU A 175 -21.26 -7.58 9.96
CA LEU A 175 -20.78 -6.24 10.27
C LEU A 175 -20.69 -5.47 8.95
N LYS A 176 -21.49 -4.41 8.81
CA LYS A 176 -21.38 -3.51 7.66
C LYS A 176 -20.12 -2.67 7.88
N PRO A 177 -19.11 -2.75 7.00
CA PRO A 177 -17.91 -1.91 7.12
C PRO A 177 -18.33 -0.44 7.18
N THR A 178 -17.74 0.31 8.10
CA THR A 178 -18.04 1.72 8.34
C THR A 178 -16.76 2.51 8.62
N GLY A 179 -16.76 3.79 8.21
CA GLY A 179 -15.66 4.73 8.44
C GLY A 179 -14.73 4.91 7.24
N VAL A 180 -13.61 5.60 7.47
CA VAL A 180 -12.71 6.11 6.41
C VAL A 180 -12.21 5.00 5.47
N TYR A 181 -11.89 3.81 5.99
CA TYR A 181 -11.37 2.72 5.15
C TYR A 181 -12.43 2.08 4.26
N ALA A 182 -13.72 2.22 4.59
CA ALA A 182 -14.79 1.78 3.71
C ALA A 182 -14.92 2.67 2.46
N ASP A 183 -14.30 3.87 2.45
CA ASP A 183 -14.17 4.71 1.26
C ASP A 183 -13.02 4.22 0.36
N PHE A 184 -12.01 3.55 0.91
CA PHE A 184 -10.83 3.08 0.18
C PHE A 184 -10.98 1.63 -0.31
N PHE A 185 -11.71 0.80 0.42
CA PHE A 185 -11.77 -0.64 0.22
C PHE A 185 -13.20 -1.16 0.24
N SER A 186 -13.45 -2.20 -0.56
CA SER A 186 -14.61 -3.08 -0.37
C SER A 186 -14.22 -4.27 0.49
N PHE A 187 -15.09 -4.66 1.41
CA PHE A 187 -14.96 -5.87 2.22
C PHE A 187 -16.02 -6.91 1.86
N ASP A 188 -16.80 -6.66 0.80
CA ASP A 188 -17.85 -7.56 0.32
C ASP A 188 -17.30 -8.44 -0.81
N GLU A 189 -17.26 -9.75 -0.59
CA GLU A 189 -16.80 -10.70 -1.61
C GLU A 189 -17.71 -10.79 -2.84
N LYS A 190 -18.96 -10.32 -2.74
CA LYS A 190 -19.88 -10.22 -3.88
C LYS A 190 -19.67 -8.94 -4.68
N ASN A 191 -19.32 -7.85 -3.99
CA ASN A 191 -19.06 -6.54 -4.57
C ASN A 191 -17.62 -6.12 -4.30
N ARG A 192 -16.67 -6.81 -4.92
CA ARG A 192 -15.24 -6.74 -4.56
C ARG A 192 -14.56 -5.41 -4.90
N SER A 193 -15.10 -4.66 -5.85
CA SER A 193 -14.50 -3.42 -6.32
C SER A 193 -14.94 -2.21 -5.48
N LYS A 194 -14.02 -1.29 -5.24
CA LYS A 194 -14.28 0.02 -4.67
C LYS A 194 -13.57 1.09 -5.49
N ASP A 195 -14.34 2.08 -5.91
CA ASP A 195 -13.81 3.27 -6.55
C ASP A 195 -13.58 4.34 -5.47
N PHE A 196 -12.39 4.92 -5.49
CA PHE A 196 -11.87 5.84 -4.51
C PHE A 196 -11.41 7.14 -5.22
N PRO A 197 -12.19 8.24 -5.18
CA PRO A 197 -11.80 9.49 -5.81
C PRO A 197 -10.70 10.20 -5.02
N ILE A 198 -9.72 10.76 -5.75
CA ILE A 198 -8.64 11.55 -5.17
C ILE A 198 -9.12 13.00 -5.02
N ASP A 199 -9.84 13.28 -3.94
CA ASP A 199 -10.39 14.62 -3.67
C ASP A 199 -10.29 15.03 -2.19
N SER A 200 -9.59 14.24 -1.38
CA SER A 200 -9.57 14.36 0.07
C SER A 200 -8.42 15.21 0.62
N GLU A 201 -8.51 15.59 1.91
CA GLU A 201 -7.42 16.22 2.65
C GLU A 201 -6.14 15.37 2.69
N TYR A 202 -6.27 14.05 2.51
CA TYR A 202 -5.15 13.12 2.47
C TYR A 202 -4.30 13.33 1.22
N TYR A 203 -4.91 13.70 0.10
CA TYR A 203 -4.21 13.95 -1.15
C TYR A 203 -3.28 15.16 -1.06
N ASP A 204 -3.77 16.28 -0.51
CA ASP A 204 -2.95 17.49 -0.39
C ASP A 204 -1.72 17.26 0.50
N LYS A 205 -1.89 16.48 1.58
CA LYS A 205 -0.78 16.05 2.44
C LYS A 205 0.19 15.13 1.70
N PHE A 206 -0.33 14.19 0.90
CA PHE A 206 0.50 13.32 0.06
C PHE A 206 1.33 14.15 -0.95
N CYS A 207 0.73 15.08 -1.69
CA CYS A 207 1.46 15.94 -2.62
C CYS A 207 2.58 16.72 -1.91
N LYS A 208 2.28 17.28 -0.73
CA LYS A 208 3.26 18.03 0.06
C LYS A 208 4.42 17.14 0.54
N GLU A 209 4.13 15.94 1.01
CA GLU A 209 5.13 15.01 1.55
C GLU A 209 5.99 14.37 0.44
N TYR A 210 5.39 14.04 -0.70
CA TYR A 210 6.03 13.27 -1.77
C TYR A 210 6.51 14.13 -2.95
N GLY A 211 6.12 15.42 -3.01
CA GLY A 211 6.42 16.30 -4.14
C GLY A 211 5.78 15.83 -5.45
N PHE A 212 4.61 15.19 -5.37
CA PHE A 212 3.99 14.46 -6.47
C PHE A 212 2.67 15.09 -6.88
N GLU A 213 2.65 15.71 -8.05
CA GLU A 213 1.48 16.44 -8.58
C GLU A 213 0.87 15.78 -9.83
N SER A 214 1.33 14.58 -10.16
CA SER A 214 1.10 14.03 -11.49
C SER A 214 -0.20 13.24 -11.62
N ILE A 215 -0.74 12.74 -10.51
CA ILE A 215 -2.13 12.29 -10.46
C ILE A 215 -2.98 13.54 -10.20
N LYS A 216 -4.10 13.76 -10.89
CA LYS A 216 -4.90 14.98 -10.69
C LYS A 216 -5.94 14.74 -9.59
N LYS A 217 -6.33 15.81 -8.89
CA LYS A 217 -7.56 15.76 -8.08
C LYS A 217 -8.74 15.37 -8.97
N GLY A 218 -9.63 14.52 -8.46
CA GLY A 218 -10.75 13.94 -9.18
C GLY A 218 -10.41 12.68 -9.98
N THR A 219 -9.12 12.28 -10.09
CA THR A 219 -8.77 10.94 -10.59
C THR A 219 -9.32 9.88 -9.65
N VAL A 220 -9.88 8.81 -10.20
CA VAL A 220 -10.41 7.68 -9.44
C VAL A 220 -9.37 6.56 -9.39
N ILE A 221 -9.06 6.08 -8.20
CA ILE A 221 -8.29 4.84 -7.98
C ILE A 221 -9.30 3.73 -7.74
N LYS A 222 -9.04 2.55 -8.28
CA LYS A 222 -9.87 1.37 -8.02
C LYS A 222 -9.11 0.37 -7.16
N THR A 223 -9.74 -0.11 -6.10
CA THR A 223 -9.24 -1.25 -5.32
C THR A 223 -10.17 -2.44 -5.51
N ASN A 224 -9.61 -3.64 -5.71
CA ASN A 224 -10.36 -4.87 -5.89
C ASN A 224 -10.01 -5.85 -4.77
N LEU A 225 -10.99 -6.22 -3.95
CA LEU A 225 -10.82 -7.26 -2.93
C LEU A 225 -10.49 -8.58 -3.61
N ILE A 226 -9.30 -9.09 -3.31
CA ILE A 226 -8.84 -10.41 -3.78
C ILE A 226 -9.36 -11.48 -2.84
N SER A 227 -9.17 -11.29 -1.53
CA SER A 227 -9.60 -12.24 -0.51
C SER A 227 -9.66 -11.59 0.87
N LEU A 228 -10.61 -12.05 1.70
CA LEU A 228 -10.70 -11.80 3.13
C LEU A 228 -10.66 -13.15 3.86
N PHE A 229 -9.87 -13.26 4.93
CA PHE A 229 -9.70 -14.45 5.76
C PHE A 229 -10.00 -14.12 7.23
N PRO A 230 -10.61 -15.03 8.00
CA PRO A 230 -11.08 -16.36 7.61
C PRO A 230 -12.25 -16.32 6.62
N LYS A 231 -12.36 -17.34 5.76
CA LYS A 231 -13.48 -17.51 4.82
C LYS A 231 -14.79 -17.97 5.47
N ASN A 232 -14.71 -18.48 6.69
CA ASN A 232 -15.84 -19.02 7.44
C ASN A 232 -16.01 -18.23 8.75
N ASP A 233 -17.16 -17.55 8.87
CA ASP A 233 -17.57 -16.82 10.08
C ASP A 233 -17.76 -17.71 11.32
N LYS A 234 -17.74 -19.04 11.15
CA LYS A 234 -18.00 -20.02 12.21
C LYS A 234 -16.80 -20.32 13.10
N LEU A 235 -15.58 -20.00 12.66
CA LEU A 235 -14.38 -20.16 13.48
C LEU A 235 -13.97 -18.77 13.97
N GLN A 236 -13.94 -18.59 15.30
CA GLN A 236 -13.27 -17.45 15.93
C GLN A 236 -11.76 -17.60 15.65
N SER A 237 -11.33 -17.14 14.48
CA SER A 237 -9.92 -17.06 14.16
C SER A 237 -9.28 -15.97 15.03
N PRO A 238 -8.08 -16.20 15.58
CA PRO A 238 -7.37 -15.16 16.33
C PRO A 238 -6.85 -14.03 15.43
N GLN A 239 -6.72 -14.27 14.12
CA GLN A 239 -6.22 -13.30 13.14
C GLN A 239 -7.21 -13.12 11.98
N THR A 240 -7.16 -11.94 11.37
CA THR A 240 -7.83 -11.61 10.10
C THR A 240 -6.77 -11.12 9.12
N LEU A 241 -6.93 -11.46 7.85
CA LEU A 241 -6.09 -10.98 6.76
C LEU A 241 -6.96 -10.61 5.57
N ALA A 242 -6.64 -9.50 4.93
CA ALA A 242 -7.30 -9.06 3.72
C ALA A 242 -6.29 -8.54 2.72
N ILE A 243 -6.55 -8.79 1.44
CA ILE A 243 -5.70 -8.35 0.33
C ILE A 243 -6.53 -7.74 -0.78
N TRP A 244 -6.09 -6.58 -1.27
CA TRP A 244 -6.66 -5.87 -2.40
C TRP A 244 -5.62 -5.67 -3.49
N GLU A 245 -6.06 -5.71 -4.74
CA GLU A 245 -5.29 -5.21 -5.87
C GLU A 245 -5.63 -3.75 -6.12
N VAL A 246 -4.60 -2.91 -6.30
CA VAL A 246 -4.76 -1.53 -6.75
C VAL A 246 -4.69 -1.51 -8.27
N VAL A 247 -5.78 -1.06 -8.88
CA VAL A 247 -5.93 -0.93 -10.33
C VAL A 247 -5.93 0.54 -10.70
N SER A 248 -5.12 0.88 -11.72
CA SER A 248 -5.10 2.21 -12.33
C SER A 248 -5.93 2.16 -13.60
N ASP A 249 -6.85 3.10 -13.77
CA ASP A 249 -7.53 3.28 -15.06
C ASP A 249 -6.53 3.73 -16.14
N SER A 250 -6.82 3.33 -17.38
CA SER A 250 -6.01 3.62 -18.57
C SER A 250 -5.87 5.12 -18.86
N GLU A 251 -6.80 5.96 -18.40
CA GLU A 251 -6.69 7.42 -18.52
C GLU A 251 -5.62 8.04 -17.60
N VAL A 252 -5.28 7.40 -16.48
CA VAL A 252 -4.21 7.84 -15.57
C VAL A 252 -2.84 7.58 -16.20
N ILE A 253 -2.70 6.50 -16.97
CA ILE A 253 -1.46 6.07 -17.65
C ILE A 253 -0.99 7.11 -18.67
N ASN A 254 -1.90 7.75 -19.40
CA ASN A 254 -1.54 8.73 -20.42
C ASN A 254 -1.03 10.07 -19.83
N ASN A 255 -1.38 10.40 -18.58
CA ASN A 255 -1.00 11.67 -17.96
C ASN A 255 0.37 11.64 -17.26
N LEU A 256 0.90 10.45 -16.93
CA LEU A 256 2.15 10.31 -16.15
C LEU A 256 3.44 10.19 -16.97
N ASN A 257 3.36 9.95 -18.28
CA ASN A 257 4.54 9.78 -19.14
C ASN A 257 5.42 11.04 -19.29
N ASN A 258 4.99 12.20 -18.75
CA ASN A 258 5.71 13.47 -18.83
C ASN A 258 6.29 13.96 -17.50
N VAL A 259 6.28 13.14 -16.44
CA VAL A 259 6.59 13.62 -15.08
C VAL A 259 8.03 13.29 -14.70
N GLN A 260 8.86 14.33 -14.61
CA GLN A 260 10.15 14.26 -13.92
C GLN A 260 9.93 14.47 -12.43
N TYR A 261 10.33 13.49 -11.61
CA TYR A 261 10.40 13.65 -10.16
C TYR A 261 11.40 14.77 -9.84
N VAL A 262 10.90 15.88 -9.28
CA VAL A 262 11.76 16.93 -8.72
C VAL A 262 11.86 16.67 -7.22
N ASN A 263 12.99 16.11 -6.79
CA ASN A 263 13.24 15.85 -5.38
C ASN A 263 13.05 17.16 -4.57
N PRO A 264 12.14 17.20 -3.58
CA PRO A 264 11.86 18.40 -2.80
C PRO A 264 13.11 18.98 -2.12
N SER A 265 14.04 18.14 -1.65
CA SER A 265 15.29 18.61 -1.05
C SER A 265 16.24 19.23 -2.07
N ILE A 266 16.24 18.75 -3.31
CA ILE A 266 16.97 19.36 -4.44
C ILE A 266 16.28 20.67 -4.84
N LYS A 267 14.96 20.73 -4.86
CA LYS A 267 14.21 21.97 -5.15
C LYS A 267 14.53 23.05 -4.13
N GLU A 268 14.48 22.74 -2.83
CA GLU A 268 14.85 23.67 -1.76
C GLU A 268 16.33 24.07 -1.83
N TYR A 269 17.23 23.12 -2.08
CA TYR A 269 18.66 23.40 -2.26
C TYR A 269 18.92 24.31 -3.47
N LEU A 270 18.32 24.03 -4.63
CA LEU A 270 18.42 24.85 -5.82
C LEU A 270 17.80 26.24 -5.60
N CYS A 271 16.63 26.33 -4.97
CA CYS A 271 16.01 27.61 -4.59
C CYS A 271 16.94 28.41 -3.67
N SER A 272 17.60 27.77 -2.70
CA SER A 272 18.57 28.43 -1.82
C SER A 272 19.82 28.92 -2.56
N LEU A 273 20.30 28.17 -3.57
CA LEU A 273 21.40 28.58 -4.43
C LEU A 273 21.04 29.77 -5.32
N PHE A 274 19.82 29.81 -5.87
CA PHE A 274 19.35 30.93 -6.68
C PHE A 274 19.10 32.21 -5.84
N GLN A 275 18.65 32.06 -4.59
CA GLN A 275 18.54 33.19 -3.64
C GLN A 275 19.92 33.74 -3.23
N ARG A 276 20.92 32.87 -3.05
CA ARG A 276 22.32 33.28 -2.81
C ARG A 276 22.97 33.98 -4.01
N LYS A 277 22.66 33.58 -5.24
CA LYS A 277 23.14 34.29 -6.45
C LYS A 277 22.51 35.68 -6.63
N ARG A 278 21.25 35.89 -6.26
CA ARG A 278 20.61 37.22 -6.31
C ARG A 278 21.22 38.20 -5.30
N THR A 279 21.44 37.74 -4.06
CA THR A 279 22.04 38.57 -3.00
C THR A 279 23.51 38.95 -3.30
N HIS A 280 24.26 38.09 -4.01
CA HIS A 280 25.61 38.43 -4.45
C HIS A 280 25.66 39.42 -5.63
N ASN A 281 24.69 39.38 -6.54
CA ASN A 281 24.64 40.31 -7.67
C ASN A 281 24.14 41.71 -7.26
N GLU A 282 23.23 41.81 -6.29
CA GLU A 282 22.76 43.11 -5.77
C GLU A 282 23.82 43.82 -4.91
N SER A 283 24.69 43.08 -4.22
CA SER A 283 25.83 43.65 -3.48
C SER A 283 26.99 44.11 -4.38
N SER A 284 27.08 43.60 -5.61
CA SER A 284 28.09 44.02 -6.59
C SER A 284 27.75 45.29 -7.39
N ASN A 285 26.50 45.77 -7.34
CA ASN A 285 26.04 46.98 -8.04
C ASN A 285 25.93 48.23 -7.15
N LEU A 286 26.30 48.14 -5.86
CA LEU A 286 26.33 49.28 -4.92
C LEU A 286 27.76 49.82 -4.70
N SER A 287 28.71 49.45 -5.56
CA SER A 287 30.10 49.93 -5.53
C SER A 287 30.58 50.52 -6.86
N ARG A 288 29.75 51.37 -7.46
CA ARG A 288 30.16 52.35 -8.47
C ARG A 288 29.48 53.69 -8.23
#